data_AF-A0A7C7DFV2-F1
#
_entry.id   AF-A0A7C7DFV2-F1
#
_cell.length_a   1.000
_cell.length_b   1.000
_cell.length_c   1.000
_cell.angle_alpha   90.00
_cell.angle_beta   90.00
_cell.angle_gamma   90.00
#
_symmetry.space_group_name_H-M   'P 1'
#
loop_
_entity.id
_entity.type
_entity.pdbx_description
1 polymer ?
#
loop_
_entity_poly.entity_id
_entity_poly.type
_entity_poly.pdbx_seq_one_letter_code
_entity_poly.pdbx_strand_id
1 'polypeptide(L)' 'MTGGAWTQWRRFVKGVLDSGRPMTEDERRQADELVKQAKAEERRERRKQKRLARGGEWVEVE' A
#
# COMPACT_ATOMS: atom_id res chain seq x y z
N MET A 1 -12.70 5.44 7.85
CA MET A 1 -11.22 5.53 7.80
C MET A 1 -10.67 4.27 7.13
N THR A 2 -10.68 4.25 5.80
CA THR A 2 -9.94 3.28 4.99
C THR A 2 -8.47 3.67 5.05
N GLY A 3 -7.68 2.98 5.88
CA GLY A 3 -6.23 3.20 5.90
C GLY A 3 -5.63 2.75 4.57
N GLY A 4 -4.65 3.50 4.05
CA GLY A 4 -3.97 3.21 2.78
C GLY A 4 -3.34 1.82 2.72
N ALA A 5 -2.78 1.43 1.57
CA ALA A 5 -2.44 0.03 1.30
C ALA A 5 -1.45 -0.59 2.31
N TRP A 6 -0.57 0.21 2.95
CA TRP A 6 0.27 -0.24 4.08
C TRP A 6 -0.52 -0.68 5.32
N THR A 7 -1.61 0.02 5.63
CA THR A 7 -2.49 -0.34 6.75
C THR A 7 -3.22 -1.65 6.45
N GLN A 8 -3.66 -1.83 5.20
CA GLN A 8 -4.30 -3.06 4.76
C GLN A 8 -3.35 -4.25 4.81
N TRP A 9 -2.12 -4.08 4.30
CA TRP A 9 -1.06 -5.09 4.43
C TRP A 9 -0.81 -5.49 5.88
N ARG A 10 -0.63 -4.51 6.77
CA ARG A 10 -0.37 -4.77 8.19
C ARG A 10 -1.50 -5.55 8.87
N ARG A 11 -2.76 -5.18 8.59
CA ARG A 11 -3.94 -5.88 9.13
C ARG A 11 -4.01 -7.31 8.61
N PHE A 12 -3.74 -7.51 7.32
CA PHE A 12 -3.73 -8.83 6.70
C PHE A 12 -2.67 -9.74 7.33
N VAL A 13 -1.41 -9.30 7.35
CA VAL A 13 -0.30 -10.09 7.92
C VAL A 13 -0.54 -10.38 9.40
N LYS A 14 -1.01 -9.39 10.18
CA LYS A 14 -1.35 -9.61 11.59
C LYS A 14 -2.42 -10.70 11.74
N GLY A 15 -3.50 -10.65 10.95
CA GLY A 15 -4.56 -11.67 11.01
C GLY A 15 -4.06 -13.07 10.70
N VAL A 16 -3.14 -13.22 9.75
CA VAL A 16 -2.54 -14.54 9.45
C VAL A 16 -1.62 -15.00 10.58
N LEU A 17 -0.80 -14.12 11.15
CA LEU A 17 0.07 -14.49 12.29
C LEU A 17 -0.72 -14.83 13.55
N ASP A 18 -1.81 -14.10 13.82
CA ASP A 18 -2.71 -14.36 14.96
C ASP A 18 -3.39 -15.74 14.85
N SER A 19 -3.47 -16.32 13.65
CA SER A 19 -4.00 -17.67 13.44
C SER A 19 -3.03 -18.80 13.83
N GLY A 20 -1.78 -18.47 14.20
CA GLY A 20 -0.80 -19.44 14.71
C GLY A 20 -0.31 -20.48 13.69
N ARG A 21 -0.61 -20.30 12.41
CA ARG A 21 -0.16 -21.17 11.30
C ARG A 21 0.75 -20.42 10.33
N PRO A 22 1.58 -21.14 9.55
CA PRO A 22 2.31 -20.52 8.45
C PRO A 22 1.36 -19.96 7.38
N MET A 23 1.82 -18.93 6.69
CA MET A 23 1.14 -18.39 5.51
C MET A 23 1.11 -19.41 4.38
N THR A 24 -0.06 -19.56 3.75
CA THR A 24 -0.20 -20.29 2.49
C THR A 24 0.45 -19.52 1.34
N GLU A 25 0.65 -20.18 0.21
CA GLU A 25 1.19 -19.54 -1.00
C GLU A 25 0.29 -18.39 -1.49
N ASP A 26 -1.04 -18.59 -1.47
CA ASP A 26 -2.01 -17.56 -1.84
C ASP A 26 -1.94 -16.34 -0.92
N GLU A 27 -1.79 -16.56 0.38
CA GLU A 27 -1.68 -15.48 1.36
C GLU A 27 -0.38 -14.68 1.18
N ARG A 28 0.72 -15.35 0.85
CA ARG A 28 1.98 -14.68 0.52
C ARG A 28 1.83 -13.82 -0.72
N ARG A 29 1.21 -14.36 -1.78
CA ARG A 29 0.93 -13.61 -3.00
C ARG A 29 0.05 -12.39 -2.72
N GLN A 30 -0.98 -12.54 -1.89
CA GLN A 30 -1.84 -11.44 -1.49
C GLN A 30 -1.08 -10.38 -0.68
N ALA A 31 -0.23 -10.79 0.26
CA ALA A 31 0.64 -9.87 0.99
C ALA A 31 1.58 -9.10 0.04
N ASP A 32 2.17 -9.76 -0.94
CA ASP A 32 3.04 -9.14 -1.93
C ASP A 32 2.32 -8.11 -2.80
N GLU A 33 1.10 -8.40 -3.23
CA GLU A 33 0.28 -7.45 -3.98
C GLU A 33 -0.06 -6.20 -3.15
N LEU A 34 -0.38 -6.37 -1.86
CA LEU A 34 -0.62 -5.23 -0.97
C LEU A 34 0.65 -4.38 -0.79
N VAL A 35 1.83 -4.98 -0.71
CA VAL A 35 3.11 -4.23 -0.67
C VAL A 35 3.35 -3.47 -1.98
N LYS A 36 3.05 -4.08 -3.14
CA LYS A 36 3.19 -3.41 -4.44
C LYS A 36 2.27 -2.20 -4.54
N GLN A 37 1.02 -2.34 -4.10
CA GLN A 37 0.05 -1.23 -4.07
C GLN A 37 0.53 -0.11 -3.15
N ALA A 38 0.98 -0.44 -1.94
CA ALA A 38 1.48 0.54 -0.98
C ALA A 38 2.68 1.32 -1.48
N LYS A 39 3.63 0.65 -2.14
CA LYS A 39 4.77 1.32 -2.80
C LYS A 39 4.33 2.18 -3.99
N ALA A 40 3.29 1.78 -4.72
CA ALA A 40 2.76 2.56 -5.82
C ALA A 40 2.09 3.84 -5.33
N GLU A 41 1.31 3.75 -4.25
CA GLU A 41 0.69 4.87 -3.54
C GLU A 41 1.75 5.86 -3.05
N GLU A 42 2.77 5.39 -2.32
CA GLU A 42 3.87 6.22 -1.83
C GLU A 42 4.62 6.93 -2.98
N ARG A 43 4.85 6.23 -4.11
CA ARG A 43 5.46 6.85 -5.29
C ARG A 43 4.57 7.92 -5.91
N ARG A 44 3.25 7.72 -5.94
CA ARG A 44 2.28 8.73 -6.43
C ARG A 44 2.32 9.95 -5.52
N GLU A 45 2.24 9.76 -4.21
CA GLU A 45 2.34 10.84 -3.23
C GLU A 45 3.65 11.61 -3.35
N ARG A 46 4.78 10.91 -3.47
CA ARG A 46 6.09 11.54 -3.67
C ARG A 46 6.15 12.36 -4.96
N ARG A 47 5.57 11.85 -6.05
CA ARG A 47 5.48 12.59 -7.33
C ARG A 47 4.59 13.83 -7.21
N LYS A 48 3.45 13.70 -6.52
CA LYS A 48 2.52 14.79 -6.21
C LYS A 48 3.22 15.88 -5.41
N GLN A 49 3.84 15.52 -4.28
CA GLN A 49 4.62 16.44 -3.45
C GLN A 49 5.75 17.11 -4.24
N LYS A 50 6.51 16.36 -5.04
CA LYS A 50 7.59 16.93 -5.86
C LYS A 50 7.08 17.93 -6.92
N ARG A 51 5.91 17.67 -7.52
CA ARG A 51 5.31 18.56 -8.53
C ARG A 51 4.80 19.85 -7.88
N LEU A 52 4.10 19.72 -6.77
CA LEU A 52 3.62 20.85 -5.97
C LEU A 52 4.78 21.71 -5.45
N ALA A 53 5.85 21.09 -4.94
CA ALA A 53 7.05 21.81 -4.47
C ALA A 53 7.79 22.55 -5.59
N ARG A 54 7.61 22.13 -6.86
CA ARG A 54 8.12 22.83 -8.05
C ARG A 54 7.19 23.94 -8.54
N GLY A 55 6.08 24.21 -7.85
CA GLY A 55 5.08 25.20 -8.24
C GLY A 55 4.15 24.75 -9.37
N GLY A 56 4.14 23.47 -9.73
CA GLY A 56 3.22 22.92 -10.72
C GLY A 56 1.95 22.35 -10.08
N GLU A 57 0.83 22.44 -10.77
CA GLU A 57 -0.42 21.80 -10.33
C GLU A 57 -0.40 20.28 -10.56
N TRP A 58 -1.03 19.55 -9.64
CA TRP A 58 -1.28 18.10 -9.76
C TRP A 58 -2.75 17.89 -10.13
N VAL A 59 -3.00 17.43 -11.35
CA VAL A 59 -4.33 16.98 -11.77
C VAL A 59 -4.45 15.50 -11.43
N GLU A 60 -5.37 15.18 -10.52
CA GLU A 60 -5.73 13.80 -10.21
C GLU A 60 -6.58 13.29 -11.38
N VAL A 61 -6.05 12.34 -12.14
CA VAL A 61 -6.83 11.64 -13.17
C VAL A 61 -7.42 10.42 -12.46
N GLU A 62 -8.74 10.46 -12.26
CA GLU A 62 -9.53 9.32 -11.75
C GLU A 62 -9.48 8.13 -12.71
#